data_AF-A0A969CT06-F1
#
_entry.id   AF-A0A969CT06-F1
#
_cell.length_a   1.000
_cell.length_b   1.000
_cell.length_c   1.000
_cell.angle_alpha   90.00
_cell.angle_beta   90.00
_cell.angle_gamma   90.00
#
_symmetry.space_group_name_H-M   'P 1'
#
loop_
_entity.id
_entity.type
_entity.pdbx_description
1 polymer ?
#
loop_
_entity_poly.entity_id
_entity_poly.type
_entity_poly.pdbx_seq_one_letter_code
_entity_poly.pdbx_strand_id
1 'polypeptide(L)'
;MAFKKYTTCIEPENYTIDFGTHLAGYAQLVLMVLTIGFVAFAVITIAGGPVAIVAALAFLTAWISVLLWYLHGRLVCLGDPDGKTCAIIGMVKSHGQSDPSWGEKYGDDDYTMNIWLAPGPITENEKESDYWEPPQGHLVAENQKILNINKHYGDRKYVKYLHCEFEGSGIYDRLQALYGIVATLLLALAIPGFWIVSIILGLLLIFGKGIFGSKGQSGSGTPLDVGVNPGSLDGGAIVVVTGSWIYDSGHAGWNEIHPVTACQVIGYMPEGGWSAFTFTDKATGLVFTLDTPDNVNRLRDFWCGILKGATDAEDGGSRNNPVNDWVIHPAVDGCNPPPIVL
;
A
#
# COMPACT_ATOMS: atom_id res chain seq x y z
N MET A 1 14.92 9.05 2.32
CA MET A 1 15.04 7.74 1.65
C MET A 1 13.89 7.65 0.66
N ALA A 2 14.10 7.13 -0.55
CA ALA A 2 13.00 6.91 -1.47
C ALA A 2 12.26 5.63 -1.04
N PHE A 3 11.01 5.76 -0.62
CA PHE A 3 10.13 4.61 -0.42
C PHE A 3 9.75 4.00 -1.77
N LYS A 4 9.40 2.72 -1.80
CA LYS A 4 8.92 2.06 -3.01
C LYS A 4 7.46 2.47 -3.27
N LYS A 5 7.14 2.71 -4.53
CA LYS A 5 5.78 2.98 -4.98
C LYS A 5 5.61 2.44 -6.39
N TYR A 6 4.68 1.51 -6.58
CA TYR A 6 4.34 0.96 -7.89
C TYR A 6 2.90 1.30 -8.28
N THR A 7 2.04 1.53 -7.29
CA THR A 7 0.65 1.92 -7.49
C THR A 7 0.46 3.43 -7.66
N THR A 8 -0.63 3.78 -8.34
CA THR A 8 -1.14 5.15 -8.42
C THR A 8 -2.65 5.14 -8.23
N CYS A 9 -3.18 6.14 -7.56
CA CYS A 9 -4.62 6.34 -7.49
C CYS A 9 -5.14 7.15 -8.67
N ILE A 10 -6.41 6.95 -9.01
CA ILE A 10 -7.14 7.72 -9.99
C ILE A 10 -8.15 8.64 -9.32
N GLU A 11 -8.34 9.82 -9.90
CA GLU A 11 -9.38 10.73 -9.43
C GLU A 11 -10.77 10.09 -9.58
N PRO A 12 -11.70 10.31 -8.65
CA PRO A 12 -13.03 9.70 -8.67
C PRO A 12 -13.76 9.87 -10.01
N GLU A 13 -13.65 11.04 -10.63
CA GLU A 13 -14.27 11.34 -11.94
C GLU A 13 -13.75 10.48 -13.10
N ASN A 14 -12.55 9.89 -12.96
CA ASN A 14 -11.95 9.00 -13.95
C ASN A 14 -12.15 7.51 -13.60
N TYR A 15 -12.82 7.21 -12.48
CA TYR A 15 -13.10 5.85 -12.03
C TYR A 15 -14.24 5.24 -12.86
N THR A 16 -13.87 4.56 -13.95
CA THR A 16 -14.82 4.06 -14.96
C THR A 16 -14.99 2.54 -14.95
N ILE A 17 -14.02 1.80 -14.42
CA ILE A 17 -14.01 0.34 -14.46
C ILE A 17 -13.84 -0.20 -13.05
N ASP A 18 -14.87 -0.91 -12.59
CA ASP A 18 -14.87 -1.59 -11.31
C ASP A 18 -14.86 -3.11 -11.50
N PHE A 19 -13.69 -3.72 -11.26
CA PHE A 19 -13.56 -5.17 -11.25
C PHE A 19 -13.75 -5.78 -9.85
N GLY A 20 -13.75 -4.99 -8.77
CA GLY A 20 -13.53 -5.50 -7.41
C GLY A 20 -14.73 -5.47 -6.45
N THR A 21 -15.73 -4.60 -6.63
CA THR A 21 -16.79 -4.46 -5.59
C THR A 21 -18.06 -5.29 -5.83
N HIS A 22 -18.23 -5.90 -7.00
CA HIS A 22 -19.39 -6.75 -7.30
C HIS A 22 -18.98 -8.13 -7.80
N LEU A 23 -19.60 -9.17 -7.24
CA LEU A 23 -19.42 -10.57 -7.68
C LEU A 23 -19.58 -10.71 -9.21
N ALA A 24 -20.46 -9.91 -9.82
CA ALA A 24 -20.65 -9.87 -11.27
C ALA A 24 -19.45 -9.30 -12.04
N GLY A 25 -18.81 -8.23 -11.54
CA GLY A 25 -17.62 -7.64 -12.16
C GLY A 25 -16.41 -8.57 -12.06
N TYR A 26 -16.21 -9.18 -10.89
CA TYR A 26 -15.19 -10.20 -10.70
C TYR A 26 -15.45 -11.45 -11.57
N ALA A 27 -16.68 -11.96 -11.58
CA ALA A 27 -17.06 -13.08 -12.42
C ALA A 27 -16.91 -12.78 -13.92
N GLN A 28 -17.20 -11.54 -14.35
CA GLN A 28 -16.98 -11.10 -15.73
C GLN A 28 -15.49 -11.04 -16.07
N LEU A 29 -14.65 -10.52 -15.17
CA LEU A 29 -13.20 -10.51 -15.37
C LEU A 29 -12.64 -11.93 -15.46
N VAL A 30 -13.00 -12.77 -14.49
CA VAL A 30 -12.60 -14.19 -14.47
C VAL A 30 -13.11 -14.91 -15.71
N LEU A 31 -14.38 -14.73 -16.09
CA LEU A 31 -14.94 -15.34 -17.29
C LEU A 31 -14.24 -14.82 -18.55
N MET A 32 -13.94 -13.53 -18.66
CA MET A 32 -13.21 -12.96 -19.78
C MET A 32 -11.82 -13.57 -19.88
N VAL A 33 -11.07 -13.59 -18.79
CA VAL A 33 -9.71 -14.17 -18.74
C VAL A 33 -9.75 -15.66 -19.05
N LEU A 34 -10.68 -16.42 -18.46
CA LEU A 34 -10.81 -17.85 -18.69
C LEU A 34 -11.27 -18.17 -20.12
N THR A 35 -12.19 -17.38 -20.68
CA THR A 35 -12.69 -17.59 -22.05
C THR A 35 -11.58 -17.27 -23.06
N ILE A 36 -10.88 -16.15 -22.90
CA ILE A 36 -9.73 -15.81 -23.75
C ILE A 36 -8.61 -16.84 -23.58
N GLY A 37 -8.35 -17.29 -22.35
CA GLY A 37 -7.34 -18.31 -22.06
C GLY A 37 -7.67 -19.68 -22.65
N PHE A 38 -8.92 -20.11 -22.55
CA PHE A 38 -9.40 -21.37 -23.12
C PHE A 38 -9.37 -21.34 -24.65
N VAL A 39 -9.82 -20.23 -25.25
CA VAL A 39 -9.74 -20.02 -26.70
C VAL A 39 -8.28 -20.00 -27.15
N ALA A 40 -7.40 -19.29 -26.45
CA ALA A 40 -5.98 -19.28 -26.76
C ALA A 40 -5.36 -20.67 -26.66
N PHE A 41 -5.65 -21.43 -25.59
CA PHE A 41 -5.18 -22.80 -25.43
C PHE A 41 -5.70 -23.75 -26.53
N ALA A 42 -6.99 -23.68 -26.87
CA ALA A 42 -7.59 -24.46 -27.95
C ALA A 42 -6.95 -24.13 -29.31
N VAL A 43 -6.69 -22.85 -29.58
CA VAL A 43 -6.01 -22.43 -30.82
C VAL A 43 -4.54 -22.87 -30.82
N ILE A 44 -3.84 -22.77 -29.71
CA ILE A 44 -2.45 -23.22 -29.56
C ILE A 44 -2.33 -24.73 -29.82
N THR A 45 -3.25 -25.52 -29.27
CA THR A 45 -3.24 -26.98 -29.39
C THR A 45 -3.65 -27.49 -30.77
N ILE A 46 -4.51 -26.75 -31.49
CA ILE A 46 -5.03 -27.19 -32.80
C ILE A 46 -4.24 -26.60 -33.98
N ALA A 47 -3.96 -25.29 -33.96
CA ALA A 47 -3.47 -24.58 -35.14
C ALA A 47 -1.93 -24.54 -35.24
N GLY A 48 -1.22 -24.53 -34.10
CA GLY A 48 0.22 -24.33 -34.05
C GLY A 48 0.71 -23.05 -34.74
N GLY A 49 2.02 -22.89 -34.86
CA GLY A 49 2.64 -21.83 -35.68
C GLY A 49 2.23 -20.39 -35.32
N PRO A 50 2.15 -19.47 -36.30
CA PRO A 50 1.85 -18.05 -36.06
C PRO A 50 0.49 -17.79 -35.40
N VAL A 51 -0.53 -18.61 -35.70
CA VAL A 51 -1.89 -18.42 -35.17
C VAL A 51 -1.91 -18.66 -33.65
N ALA A 52 -1.18 -19.67 -33.17
CA ALA A 52 -0.99 -19.93 -31.75
C ALA A 52 -0.35 -18.75 -31.02
N ILE A 53 0.65 -18.11 -31.64
CA ILE A 53 1.34 -16.95 -31.05
C ILE A 53 0.40 -15.73 -30.98
N VAL A 54 -0.38 -15.46 -32.02
CA VAL A 54 -1.37 -14.37 -32.01
C VAL A 54 -2.40 -14.57 -30.91
N ALA A 55 -2.89 -15.79 -30.72
CA ALA A 55 -3.84 -16.09 -29.65
C ALA A 55 -3.22 -15.92 -28.25
N ALA A 56 -1.95 -16.33 -28.06
CA ALA A 56 -1.22 -16.10 -26.82
C ALA A 56 -1.00 -14.61 -26.54
N LEU A 57 -0.67 -13.80 -27.56
CA LEU A 57 -0.52 -12.35 -27.43
C LEU A 57 -1.82 -11.67 -26.98
N ALA A 58 -2.96 -12.07 -27.56
CA ALA A 58 -4.27 -11.56 -27.16
C ALA A 58 -4.58 -11.86 -25.68
N PHE A 59 -4.31 -13.09 -25.24
CA PHE A 59 -4.45 -13.49 -23.84
C PHE A 59 -3.53 -12.71 -22.89
N LEU A 60 -2.24 -12.57 -23.23
CA LEU A 60 -1.29 -11.82 -22.42
C LEU A 60 -1.66 -10.33 -22.34
N THR A 61 -2.19 -9.77 -23.42
CA THR A 61 -2.67 -8.38 -23.43
C THR A 61 -3.82 -8.19 -22.45
N ALA A 62 -4.77 -9.13 -22.39
CA ALA A 62 -5.85 -9.10 -21.41
C ALA A 62 -5.30 -9.14 -19.97
N TRP A 63 -4.33 -10.00 -19.68
CA TRP A 63 -3.68 -10.06 -18.37
C TRP A 63 -2.90 -8.79 -18.02
N ILE A 64 -2.16 -8.23 -18.97
CA ILE A 64 -1.44 -6.95 -18.80
C ILE A 64 -2.44 -5.85 -18.42
N SER A 65 -3.59 -5.78 -19.08
CA SER A 65 -4.64 -4.80 -18.74
C SER A 65 -5.16 -4.98 -17.31
N VAL A 66 -5.30 -6.22 -16.82
CA VAL A 66 -5.70 -6.50 -15.44
C VAL A 66 -4.64 -6.01 -14.45
N LEU A 67 -3.36 -6.32 -14.69
CA LEU A 67 -2.27 -5.89 -13.81
C LEU A 67 -2.10 -4.36 -13.83
N LEU A 68 -2.27 -3.72 -15.00
CA LEU A 68 -2.27 -2.26 -15.12
C LEU A 68 -3.45 -1.64 -14.37
N TRP A 69 -4.65 -2.23 -14.45
CA TRP A 69 -5.77 -1.79 -13.62
C TRP A 69 -5.47 -1.98 -12.14
N TYR A 70 -4.88 -3.11 -11.75
CA TYR A 70 -4.53 -3.37 -10.35
C TYR A 70 -3.55 -2.31 -9.82
N LEU A 71 -2.52 -1.95 -10.60
CA LEU A 71 -1.54 -0.93 -10.21
C LEU A 71 -2.07 0.50 -10.30
N HIS A 72 -2.89 0.83 -11.30
CA HIS A 72 -3.16 2.22 -11.67
C HIS A 72 -4.64 2.59 -11.79
N GLY A 73 -5.56 1.65 -11.59
CA GLY A 73 -6.99 1.86 -11.76
C GLY A 73 -7.85 1.46 -10.56
N ARG A 74 -7.34 0.60 -9.66
CA ARG A 74 -8.10 0.12 -8.49
C ARG A 74 -8.21 1.17 -7.38
N LEU A 75 -7.15 1.94 -7.15
CA LEU A 75 -7.09 2.89 -6.05
C LEU A 75 -7.75 4.21 -6.46
N VAL A 76 -8.66 4.72 -5.63
CA VAL A 76 -9.31 6.03 -5.83
C VAL A 76 -8.69 7.06 -4.91
N CYS A 77 -8.27 8.20 -5.47
CA CYS A 77 -7.70 9.29 -4.68
C CYS A 77 -8.80 9.94 -3.83
N LEU A 78 -8.70 9.84 -2.51
CA LEU A 78 -9.58 10.57 -1.59
C LEU A 78 -9.09 12.01 -1.41
N GLY A 79 -7.77 12.22 -1.58
CA GLY A 79 -7.10 13.50 -1.39
C GLY A 79 -7.06 13.90 0.08
N ASP A 80 -6.33 14.96 0.39
CA ASP A 80 -6.28 15.53 1.74
C ASP A 80 -7.00 16.88 1.73
N PRO A 81 -8.33 16.91 1.92
CA PRO A 81 -9.12 18.13 1.76
C PRO A 81 -8.68 19.24 2.72
N ASP A 82 -8.08 18.88 3.85
CA ASP A 82 -7.69 19.81 4.92
C ASP A 82 -6.17 20.01 5.03
N GLY A 83 -5.35 19.30 4.25
CA GLY A 83 -3.89 19.25 4.44
C GLY A 83 -3.47 18.61 5.77
N LYS A 84 -4.37 17.85 6.41
CA LYS A 84 -4.21 17.29 7.77
C LYS A 84 -3.82 15.81 7.78
N THR A 85 -3.76 15.15 6.64
CA THR A 85 -3.36 13.75 6.52
C THR A 85 -1.83 13.58 6.46
N CYS A 86 -1.09 14.66 6.71
CA CYS A 86 0.38 14.66 6.76
C CYS A 86 0.96 13.69 7.79
N ALA A 87 0.26 13.44 8.91
CA ALA A 87 0.59 12.41 9.89
C ALA A 87 -0.69 11.84 10.52
N ILE A 88 -0.69 10.54 10.76
CA ILE A 88 -1.82 9.79 11.30
C ILE A 88 -1.33 9.05 12.54
N ILE A 89 -2.03 9.22 13.65
CA ILE A 89 -1.64 8.65 14.93
C ILE A 89 -2.63 7.57 15.33
N GLY A 90 -2.13 6.37 15.60
CA GLY A 90 -2.98 5.26 16.01
C GLY A 90 -2.23 4.16 16.74
N MET A 91 -2.99 3.17 17.23
CA MET A 91 -2.48 1.97 17.89
C MET A 91 -2.63 0.78 16.97
N VAL A 92 -1.56 0.02 16.76
CA VAL A 92 -1.57 -1.19 15.95
C VAL A 92 -2.51 -2.22 16.60
N LYS A 93 -3.52 -2.62 15.85
CA LYS A 93 -4.45 -3.70 16.17
C LYS A 93 -3.88 -5.04 15.79
N SER A 94 -3.35 -5.12 14.58
CA SER A 94 -2.84 -6.33 13.95
C SER A 94 -1.95 -5.94 12.78
N HIS A 95 -1.03 -6.81 12.41
CA HIS A 95 -0.26 -6.69 11.19
C HIS A 95 -0.20 -8.04 10.47
N GLY A 96 0.00 -7.99 9.15
CA GLY A 96 0.17 -9.14 8.28
C GLY A 96 1.50 -9.05 7.57
N GLN A 97 2.27 -10.15 7.58
CA GLN A 97 3.46 -10.23 6.74
C GLN A 97 3.07 -10.27 5.27
N SER A 98 3.97 -9.79 4.41
CA SER A 98 3.86 -9.96 2.96
C SER A 98 3.75 -11.45 2.62
N ASP A 99 2.64 -11.85 2.00
CA ASP A 99 2.52 -13.18 1.42
C ASP A 99 2.25 -13.07 -0.09
N PRO A 100 3.27 -13.27 -0.95
CA PRO A 100 3.12 -13.19 -2.40
C PRO A 100 2.36 -14.40 -2.98
N SER A 101 1.69 -15.20 -2.15
CA SER A 101 0.99 -16.39 -2.61
C SER A 101 -0.17 -16.03 -3.54
N TRP A 102 -0.23 -16.75 -4.65
CA TRP A 102 -1.26 -16.55 -5.66
C TRP A 102 -2.66 -16.90 -5.14
N GLY A 103 -2.74 -17.85 -4.20
CA GLY A 103 -4.02 -18.36 -3.68
C GLY A 103 -4.72 -17.42 -2.71
N GLU A 104 -3.98 -16.56 -2.02
CA GLU A 104 -4.55 -15.68 -0.99
C GLU A 104 -4.59 -14.22 -1.43
N LYS A 105 -3.54 -13.72 -2.10
CA LYS A 105 -3.41 -12.31 -2.47
C LYS A 105 -3.26 -12.04 -3.97
N TYR A 106 -3.45 -13.05 -4.82
CA TYR A 106 -3.19 -12.94 -6.27
C TYR A 106 -1.78 -12.44 -6.57
N GLY A 107 -0.88 -12.67 -5.62
CA GLY A 107 0.49 -12.25 -5.70
C GLY A 107 0.81 -10.83 -5.26
N ASP A 108 -0.18 -10.05 -4.81
CA ASP A 108 0.10 -8.90 -3.97
C ASP A 108 0.96 -9.33 -2.77
N ASP A 109 2.04 -8.61 -2.53
CA ASP A 109 3.05 -8.88 -1.51
C ASP A 109 3.24 -7.67 -0.58
N ASP A 110 2.19 -6.85 -0.46
CA ASP A 110 2.12 -5.76 0.49
C ASP A 110 2.14 -6.29 1.93
N TYR A 111 2.91 -5.61 2.77
CA TYR A 111 2.83 -5.78 4.23
C TYR A 111 1.71 -4.90 4.74
N THR A 112 0.86 -5.43 5.61
CA THR A 112 -0.33 -4.71 6.04
C THR A 112 -0.34 -4.48 7.55
N MET A 113 -0.93 -3.38 7.98
CA MET A 113 -1.26 -3.15 9.39
C MET A 113 -2.63 -2.48 9.51
N ASN A 114 -3.33 -2.81 10.59
CA ASN A 114 -4.58 -2.15 10.97
C ASN A 114 -4.30 -1.31 12.21
N ILE A 115 -4.75 -0.05 12.22
CA ILE A 115 -4.59 0.83 13.37
C ILE A 115 -5.93 1.37 13.89
N TRP A 116 -6.09 1.40 15.20
CA TRP A 116 -7.14 2.18 15.86
C TRP A 116 -6.68 3.63 16.01
N LEU A 117 -7.52 4.57 15.60
CA LEU A 117 -7.13 5.98 15.55
C LEU A 117 -7.21 6.66 16.92
N ALA A 118 -6.26 7.55 17.20
CA ALA A 118 -6.23 8.35 18.42
C ALA A 118 -7.02 9.67 18.26
N PRO A 119 -7.63 10.20 19.34
CA PRO A 119 -8.25 9.39 20.38
C PRO A 119 -9.39 8.57 19.77
N GLY A 120 -9.73 7.44 20.34
CA GLY A 120 -10.87 6.67 19.84
C GLY A 120 -11.00 5.31 20.51
N PRO A 121 -12.06 4.56 20.17
CA PRO A 121 -12.20 3.19 20.62
C PRO A 121 -11.02 2.32 20.22
N ILE A 122 -10.61 1.44 21.13
CA ILE A 122 -9.57 0.43 20.91
C ILE A 122 -10.13 -0.99 20.98
N THR A 123 -11.46 -1.15 20.85
CA THR A 123 -12.15 -2.44 20.91
C THR A 123 -13.24 -2.50 19.86
N GLU A 124 -13.44 -3.65 19.23
CA GLU A 124 -14.39 -3.80 18.11
C GLU A 124 -15.88 -3.68 18.50
N ASN A 125 -16.21 -3.56 19.79
CA ASN A 125 -17.60 -3.62 20.27
C ASN A 125 -18.35 -2.29 20.21
N GLU A 126 -17.64 -1.19 19.98
CA GLU A 126 -18.25 0.14 19.90
C GLU A 126 -19.02 0.37 18.60
N LYS A 127 -19.87 1.40 18.60
CA LYS A 127 -20.65 1.78 17.42
C LYS A 127 -19.73 2.43 16.40
N GLU A 128 -20.09 2.32 15.12
CA GLU A 128 -19.31 2.90 14.03
C GLU A 128 -19.11 4.41 14.18
N SER A 129 -20.14 5.13 14.65
CA SER A 129 -20.07 6.57 14.94
C SER A 129 -18.94 6.94 15.89
N ASP A 130 -18.65 6.07 16.86
CA ASP A 130 -17.66 6.32 17.91
C ASP A 130 -16.22 6.33 17.33
N TYR A 131 -16.04 5.75 16.14
CA TYR A 131 -14.78 5.78 15.38
C TYR A 131 -14.69 6.97 14.43
N TRP A 132 -15.82 7.59 14.07
CA TRP A 132 -15.89 8.67 13.06
C TRP A 132 -15.84 10.06 13.67
N GLU A 133 -16.40 10.22 14.86
CA GLU A 133 -16.43 11.48 15.60
C GLU A 133 -15.07 12.03 16.03
N PRO A 134 -14.05 11.20 16.36
CA PRO A 134 -12.74 11.73 16.70
C PRO A 134 -12.07 12.51 15.56
N PRO A 135 -11.05 13.34 15.85
CA PRO A 135 -10.37 14.21 14.87
C PRO A 135 -9.89 13.51 13.60
N GLN A 136 -9.52 12.24 13.72
CA GLN A 136 -9.00 11.42 12.62
C GLN A 136 -10.06 10.45 12.08
N GLY A 137 -11.26 10.39 12.66
CA GLY A 137 -12.29 9.41 12.34
C GLY A 137 -12.82 9.51 10.91
N HIS A 138 -12.70 10.68 10.29
CA HIS A 138 -13.00 10.88 8.86
C HIS A 138 -12.16 9.97 7.94
N LEU A 139 -11.00 9.49 8.37
CA LEU A 139 -10.14 8.60 7.58
C LEU A 139 -10.78 7.22 7.36
N VAL A 140 -11.57 6.74 8.34
CA VAL A 140 -12.24 5.43 8.31
C VAL A 140 -13.73 5.53 7.96
N ALA A 141 -14.30 6.73 8.01
CA ALA A 141 -15.68 6.99 7.59
C ALA A 141 -15.85 6.91 6.06
N GLU A 142 -17.05 6.59 5.60
CA GLU A 142 -17.35 6.62 4.16
C GLU A 142 -17.12 8.02 3.59
N ASN A 143 -16.33 8.11 2.53
CA ASN A 143 -15.95 9.39 1.92
C ASN A 143 -16.98 9.81 0.86
N GLN A 144 -17.37 11.08 0.84
CA GLN A 144 -18.34 11.56 -0.15
C GLN A 144 -17.89 11.35 -1.60
N LYS A 145 -16.58 11.37 -1.88
CA LYS A 145 -16.03 11.11 -3.21
C LYS A 145 -16.35 9.70 -3.71
N ILE A 146 -16.28 8.69 -2.84
CA ILE A 146 -16.59 7.31 -3.23
C ILE A 146 -18.11 7.12 -3.38
N LEU A 147 -18.91 7.77 -2.52
CA LEU A 147 -20.37 7.76 -2.64
C LEU A 147 -20.83 8.38 -3.97
N ASN A 148 -20.15 9.44 -4.43
CA ASN A 148 -20.44 10.10 -5.70
C ASN A 148 -20.20 9.20 -6.93
N ILE A 149 -19.35 8.18 -6.81
CA ILE A 149 -19.12 7.16 -7.85
C ILE A 149 -19.86 5.85 -7.55
N ASN A 150 -20.88 5.91 -6.69
CA ASN A 150 -21.72 4.78 -6.28
C ASN A 150 -20.91 3.62 -5.68
N LYS A 151 -19.92 3.96 -4.85
CA LYS A 151 -19.08 3.03 -4.10
C LYS A 151 -19.36 3.15 -2.61
N HIS A 152 -19.26 2.01 -1.93
CA HIS A 152 -19.56 1.83 -0.51
C HIS A 152 -18.54 0.89 0.11
N TYR A 153 -18.56 0.79 1.43
CA TYR A 153 -17.81 -0.26 2.12
C TYR A 153 -18.57 -1.57 2.03
N GLY A 154 -17.96 -2.60 1.44
CA GLY A 154 -18.57 -3.91 1.29
C GLY A 154 -18.58 -4.72 2.59
N ASP A 155 -17.76 -4.36 3.57
CA ASP A 155 -17.83 -4.88 4.94
C ASP A 155 -17.62 -3.75 5.94
N ARG A 156 -18.63 -3.52 6.79
CA ARG A 156 -18.63 -2.42 7.74
C ARG A 156 -17.64 -2.59 8.87
N LYS A 157 -17.02 -3.77 9.06
CA LYS A 157 -15.95 -3.90 10.07
C LYS A 157 -14.74 -3.01 9.77
N TYR A 158 -14.53 -2.64 8.50
CA TYR A 158 -13.42 -1.79 8.06
C TYR A 158 -13.62 -0.30 8.38
N VAL A 159 -14.77 0.09 8.94
CA VAL A 159 -14.98 1.46 9.44
C VAL A 159 -14.42 1.66 10.86
N LYS A 160 -13.91 0.59 11.49
CA LYS A 160 -13.46 0.57 12.90
C LYS A 160 -11.95 0.71 13.08
N TYR A 161 -11.18 0.57 12.01
CA TYR A 161 -9.73 0.72 12.02
C TYR A 161 -9.28 1.19 10.65
N LEU A 162 -8.17 1.91 10.61
CA LEU A 162 -7.57 2.32 9.35
C LEU A 162 -6.63 1.23 8.88
N HIS A 163 -6.86 0.73 7.67
CA HIS A 163 -5.93 -0.17 7.00
C HIS A 163 -4.75 0.63 6.45
N CYS A 164 -3.56 0.07 6.51
CA CYS A 164 -2.33 0.69 6.03
C CYS A 164 -1.46 -0.38 5.36
N GLU A 165 -0.95 -0.10 4.17
CA GLU A 165 -0.14 -1.03 3.39
C GLU A 165 1.23 -0.43 3.04
N PHE A 166 2.28 -1.20 3.31
CA PHE A 166 3.63 -0.92 2.86
C PHE A 166 3.83 -1.68 1.56
N GLU A 167 4.10 -0.94 0.51
CA GLU A 167 3.95 -1.48 -0.84
C GLU A 167 5.12 -2.39 -1.26
N GLY A 168 4.77 -3.55 -1.80
CA GLY A 168 5.63 -4.54 -2.41
C GLY A 168 5.63 -4.47 -3.94
N SER A 169 6.63 -5.09 -4.56
CA SER A 169 6.82 -5.05 -6.04
C SER A 169 6.10 -6.18 -6.78
N GLY A 170 5.43 -7.10 -6.08
CA GLY A 170 4.98 -8.37 -6.65
C GLY A 170 4.13 -8.21 -7.91
N ILE A 171 3.13 -7.32 -7.90
CA ILE A 171 2.28 -7.09 -9.07
C ILE A 171 3.05 -6.43 -10.22
N TYR A 172 3.92 -5.48 -9.90
CA TYR A 172 4.78 -4.81 -10.88
C TYR A 172 5.76 -5.80 -11.54
N ASP A 173 6.42 -6.65 -10.76
CA ASP A 173 7.35 -7.66 -11.26
C ASP A 173 6.66 -8.66 -12.19
N ARG A 174 5.40 -9.02 -11.91
CA ARG A 174 4.58 -9.83 -12.81
C ARG A 174 4.27 -9.10 -14.11
N LEU A 175 3.91 -7.82 -14.04
CA LEU A 175 3.67 -7.01 -15.23
C LEU A 175 4.93 -6.96 -16.12
N GLN A 176 6.11 -6.74 -15.52
CA GLN A 176 7.38 -6.77 -16.24
C GLN A 176 7.67 -8.15 -16.86
N ALA A 177 7.37 -9.23 -16.15
CA ALA A 177 7.50 -10.58 -16.68
C ALA A 177 6.59 -10.80 -17.91
N LEU A 178 5.34 -10.35 -17.86
CA LEU A 178 4.41 -10.44 -19.01
C LEU A 178 4.90 -9.63 -20.20
N TYR A 179 5.46 -8.42 -20.00
CA TYR A 179 6.07 -7.64 -21.08
C TYR A 179 7.25 -8.39 -21.72
N GLY A 180 8.10 -9.04 -20.91
CA GLY A 180 9.19 -9.89 -21.41
C GLY A 180 8.69 -11.05 -22.29
N ILE A 181 7.60 -11.70 -21.88
CA ILE A 181 6.97 -12.78 -22.66
C ILE A 181 6.40 -12.24 -23.97
N VAL A 182 5.66 -11.12 -23.94
CA VAL A 182 5.11 -10.48 -25.14
C VAL A 182 6.21 -10.12 -26.13
N ALA A 183 7.30 -9.49 -25.67
CA ALA A 183 8.43 -9.14 -26.52
C ALA A 183 9.06 -10.39 -27.18
N THR A 184 9.19 -11.48 -26.43
CA THR A 184 9.72 -12.76 -26.93
C THR A 184 8.81 -13.37 -28.00
N LEU A 185 7.49 -13.33 -27.79
CA LEU A 185 6.50 -13.83 -28.75
C LEU A 185 6.44 -12.99 -30.03
N LEU A 186 6.57 -11.66 -29.93
CA LEU A 186 6.66 -10.77 -31.09
C LEU A 186 7.92 -11.06 -31.92
N LEU A 187 9.06 -11.29 -31.26
CA LEU A 187 10.29 -11.69 -31.94
C LEU A 187 10.13 -13.05 -32.65
N ALA A 188 9.38 -13.98 -32.05
CA ALA A 188 9.08 -15.28 -32.64
C ALA A 188 8.29 -15.18 -33.95
N LEU A 189 7.34 -14.24 -34.03
CA LEU A 189 6.57 -13.96 -35.24
C LEU A 189 7.45 -13.36 -36.35
N ALA A 190 8.47 -12.59 -35.97
CA ALA A 190 9.36 -11.92 -36.91
C ALA A 190 10.39 -12.86 -37.56
N ILE A 191 10.68 -14.02 -36.96
CA ILE A 191 11.71 -14.97 -37.44
C ILE A 191 11.04 -16.27 -37.91
N PRO A 192 10.90 -16.49 -39.24
CA PRO A 192 10.33 -17.72 -39.78
C PRO A 192 11.06 -18.97 -39.26
N GLY A 193 10.30 -19.96 -38.78
CA GLY A 193 10.83 -21.24 -38.30
C GLY A 193 11.32 -21.27 -36.84
N PHE A 194 11.34 -20.13 -36.13
CA PHE A 194 11.86 -20.06 -34.74
C PHE A 194 10.79 -20.20 -33.65
N TRP A 195 9.53 -20.42 -34.04
CA TRP A 195 8.37 -20.42 -33.14
C TRP A 195 8.44 -21.48 -32.04
N ILE A 196 9.04 -22.66 -32.28
CA ILE A 196 9.19 -23.71 -31.25
C ILE A 196 10.13 -23.25 -30.13
N VAL A 197 11.27 -22.65 -30.48
CA VAL A 197 12.25 -22.18 -29.50
C VAL A 197 11.66 -21.04 -28.67
N SER A 198 10.91 -20.14 -29.30
CA SER A 198 10.24 -19.04 -28.61
C SER A 198 9.08 -19.50 -27.71
N ILE A 199 8.34 -20.53 -28.09
CA ILE A 199 7.32 -21.14 -27.21
C ILE A 199 8.00 -21.77 -25.99
N ILE A 200 9.11 -22.49 -26.18
CA ILE A 200 9.87 -23.09 -25.09
C ILE A 200 10.46 -22.01 -24.17
N LEU A 201 11.04 -20.94 -24.72
CA LEU A 201 11.54 -19.80 -23.94
C LEU A 201 10.40 -19.08 -23.20
N GLY A 202 9.26 -18.87 -23.83
CA GLY A 202 8.07 -18.30 -23.19
C GLY A 202 7.57 -19.14 -22.01
N LEU A 203 7.49 -20.46 -22.18
CA LEU A 203 7.13 -21.38 -21.10
C LEU A 203 8.19 -21.37 -19.98
N LEU A 204 9.48 -21.37 -20.32
CA LEU A 204 10.56 -21.28 -19.34
C LEU A 204 10.55 -19.97 -18.56
N LEU A 205 10.11 -18.85 -19.16
CA LEU A 205 9.92 -17.58 -18.45
C LEU A 205 8.71 -17.63 -17.49
N ILE A 206 7.61 -18.24 -17.92
CA ILE A 206 6.42 -18.46 -17.09
C ILE A 206 6.74 -19.32 -15.86
N PHE A 207 7.44 -20.44 -16.07
CA PHE A 207 7.76 -21.41 -15.02
C PHE A 207 9.03 -21.09 -14.22
N GLY A 208 9.99 -20.37 -14.81
CA GLY A 208 11.32 -20.17 -14.22
C GLY A 208 11.44 -18.98 -13.28
N LYS A 209 10.62 -17.92 -13.43
CA LYS A 209 10.69 -16.72 -12.59
C LYS A 209 9.37 -15.97 -12.31
N GLY A 210 8.35 -16.05 -13.19
CA GLY A 210 7.35 -14.99 -13.25
C GLY A 210 5.97 -15.25 -12.63
N ILE A 211 5.41 -16.46 -12.75
CA ILE A 211 3.97 -16.66 -12.44
C ILE A 211 3.73 -17.53 -11.20
N PHE A 212 4.58 -18.54 -10.95
CA PHE A 212 4.36 -19.51 -9.87
C PHE A 212 5.55 -19.69 -8.92
N GLY A 213 6.69 -19.03 -9.19
CA GLY A 213 7.94 -19.32 -8.52
C GLY A 213 8.67 -18.07 -8.04
N SER A 214 8.42 -17.67 -6.80
CA SER A 214 9.51 -17.35 -5.86
C SER A 214 8.95 -17.13 -4.45
N LYS A 215 9.06 -18.18 -3.62
CA LYS A 215 9.13 -18.00 -2.17
C LYS A 215 10.49 -17.37 -1.87
N GLY A 216 10.52 -16.06 -1.72
CA GLY A 216 11.73 -15.28 -1.43
C GLY A 216 11.89 -14.14 -2.42
N GLN A 217 11.15 -13.04 -2.22
CA GLN A 217 11.19 -11.88 -3.11
C GLN A 217 11.91 -10.73 -2.43
N SER A 218 13.10 -10.43 -2.94
CA SER A 218 13.67 -9.08 -2.89
C SER A 218 12.66 -8.12 -3.53
N GLY A 219 11.78 -7.53 -2.75
CA GLY A 219 10.67 -6.75 -3.33
C GLY A 219 9.45 -6.60 -2.42
N SER A 220 9.22 -7.58 -1.54
CA SER A 220 8.07 -7.56 -0.61
C SER A 220 8.04 -6.28 0.22
N GLY A 221 6.83 -5.77 0.43
CA GLY A 221 6.62 -4.63 1.29
C GLY A 221 7.12 -4.92 2.70
N THR A 222 7.78 -3.95 3.31
CA THR A 222 8.20 -4.06 4.72
C THR A 222 8.21 -2.69 5.39
N PRO A 223 7.92 -2.61 6.71
CA PRO A 223 8.09 -1.38 7.48
C PRO A 223 9.49 -0.76 7.36
N LEU A 224 10.52 -1.57 7.07
CA LEU A 224 11.89 -1.08 6.86
C LEU A 224 12.07 -0.27 5.58
N ASP A 225 11.15 -0.38 4.62
CA ASP A 225 11.21 0.38 3.36
C ASP A 225 10.93 1.88 3.57
N VAL A 226 10.31 2.24 4.69
CA VAL A 226 9.86 3.62 4.98
C VAL A 226 10.50 4.22 6.23
N GLY A 227 11.39 3.49 6.90
CA GLY A 227 12.09 3.93 8.11
C GLY A 227 13.26 3.03 8.47
N VAL A 228 14.36 3.60 8.97
CA VAL A 228 15.57 2.82 9.31
C VAL A 228 15.36 1.95 10.55
N ASN A 229 14.36 2.27 11.39
CA ASN A 229 13.95 1.46 12.53
C ASN A 229 12.52 1.81 12.95
N PRO A 230 11.50 1.29 12.26
CA PRO A 230 10.10 1.60 12.58
C PRO A 230 9.70 1.11 13.97
N GLY A 231 10.49 0.25 14.62
CA GLY A 231 10.11 -0.47 15.84
C GLY A 231 9.30 -1.73 15.54
N SER A 232 8.92 -2.47 16.59
CA SER A 232 8.06 -3.64 16.43
C SER A 232 6.61 -3.20 16.31
N LEU A 233 5.96 -3.56 15.20
CA LEU A 233 4.55 -3.28 14.93
C LEU A 233 3.61 -4.28 15.63
N ASP A 234 3.99 -4.80 16.78
CA ASP A 234 3.15 -5.70 17.57
C ASP A 234 1.84 -5.00 17.99
N GLY A 235 0.80 -5.80 18.23
CA GLY A 235 -0.46 -5.29 18.79
C GLY A 235 -0.24 -4.45 20.04
N GLY A 236 -0.78 -3.24 20.06
CA GLY A 236 -0.58 -2.26 21.15
C GLY A 236 0.50 -1.22 20.89
N ALA A 237 1.35 -1.38 19.86
CA ALA A 237 2.30 -0.34 19.46
C ALA A 237 1.54 0.94 19.04
N ILE A 238 1.98 2.11 19.53
CA ILE A 238 1.45 3.40 19.09
C ILE A 238 2.37 3.92 17.99
N VAL A 239 1.79 4.18 16.83
CA VAL A 239 2.50 4.55 15.61
C VAL A 239 2.07 5.90 15.09
N VAL A 240 3.01 6.56 14.42
CA VAL A 240 2.77 7.68 13.52
C VAL A 240 3.01 7.19 12.10
N VAL A 241 2.01 7.35 11.24
CA VAL A 241 2.00 6.86 9.87
C VAL A 241 1.71 8.02 8.93
N THR A 242 2.33 8.04 7.77
CA THR A 242 1.99 8.95 6.68
C THR A 242 1.95 8.18 5.37
N GLY A 243 1.16 8.66 4.42
CA GLY A 243 0.99 8.00 3.13
C GLY A 243 -0.14 8.62 2.33
N SER A 244 -0.51 7.97 1.22
CA SER A 244 -1.63 8.44 0.40
C SER A 244 -2.95 7.89 0.96
N TRP A 245 -3.89 8.78 1.29
CA TRP A 245 -5.25 8.37 1.67
C TRP A 245 -6.07 8.08 0.42
N ILE A 246 -6.41 6.81 0.27
CA ILE A 246 -7.05 6.27 -0.92
C ILE A 246 -8.23 5.38 -0.50
N TYR A 247 -9.08 5.06 -1.46
CA TYR A 247 -10.04 3.97 -1.36
C TYR A 247 -9.60 2.84 -2.27
N ASP A 248 -9.40 1.64 -1.73
CA ASP A 248 -9.03 0.46 -2.51
C ASP A 248 -10.27 -0.31 -2.94
N SER A 249 -10.58 -0.25 -4.24
CA SER A 249 -11.70 -1.00 -4.81
C SER A 249 -11.38 -2.46 -5.11
N GLY A 250 -10.12 -2.89 -4.98
CA GLY A 250 -9.68 -4.26 -5.27
C GLY A 250 -10.30 -5.32 -4.36
N HIS A 251 -10.86 -4.90 -3.23
CA HIS A 251 -11.53 -5.75 -2.24
C HIS A 251 -13.02 -5.38 -2.08
N ALA A 252 -13.61 -5.76 -0.94
CA ALA A 252 -14.94 -5.28 -0.53
C ALA A 252 -15.02 -3.75 -0.50
N GLY A 253 -13.91 -3.02 -0.61
CA GLY A 253 -13.88 -1.56 -0.67
C GLY A 253 -13.80 -0.95 0.70
N TRP A 254 -12.72 -0.20 0.98
CA TRP A 254 -12.57 0.59 2.20
C TRP A 254 -11.51 1.68 1.98
N ASN A 255 -11.51 2.69 2.85
CA ASN A 255 -10.44 3.68 2.88
C ASN A 255 -9.21 3.12 3.58
N GLU A 256 -8.03 3.48 3.08
CA GLU A 256 -6.75 3.04 3.63
C GLU A 256 -5.64 4.04 3.34
N ILE A 257 -4.47 3.76 3.91
CA ILE A 257 -3.22 4.45 3.62
C ILE A 257 -2.36 3.54 2.76
N HIS A 258 -2.21 3.89 1.47
CA HIS A 258 -1.46 3.10 0.51
C HIS A 258 -0.85 3.98 -0.60
N PRO A 259 0.49 3.98 -0.79
CA PRO A 259 1.46 3.31 0.09
C PRO A 259 1.64 4.13 1.37
N VAL A 260 2.00 3.45 2.45
CA VAL A 260 2.68 4.08 3.59
C VAL A 260 4.03 4.62 3.11
N THR A 261 4.36 5.86 3.47
CA THR A 261 5.59 6.54 3.06
C THR A 261 6.50 6.92 4.23
N ALA A 262 5.97 6.93 5.46
CA ALA A 262 6.75 6.86 6.69
C ALA A 262 5.94 6.17 7.79
N CYS A 263 6.63 5.44 8.68
CA CYS A 263 6.04 4.80 9.85
C CYS A 263 7.04 4.81 11.00
N GLN A 264 6.60 5.23 12.18
CA GLN A 264 7.41 5.22 13.40
C GLN A 264 6.59 4.79 14.60
N VAL A 265 7.06 3.77 15.34
CA VAL A 265 6.58 3.47 16.68
C VAL A 265 7.07 4.55 17.64
N ILE A 266 6.13 5.21 18.31
CA ILE A 266 6.38 6.28 19.29
C ILE A 266 6.10 5.84 20.73
N GLY A 267 5.68 4.59 20.92
CA GLY A 267 5.56 3.94 22.21
C GLY A 267 4.59 2.76 22.16
N TYR A 268 4.11 2.34 23.33
CA TYR A 268 3.14 1.25 23.45
C TYR A 268 1.99 1.70 24.34
N MET A 269 0.81 1.18 24.07
CA MET A 269 -0.40 1.49 24.82
C MET A 269 -0.24 1.07 26.28
N PRO A 270 -0.27 2.03 27.22
CA PRO A 270 -0.16 1.72 28.64
C PRO A 270 -1.48 1.21 29.22
N GLU A 271 -1.40 0.60 30.39
CA GLU A 271 -2.57 0.38 31.25
C GLU A 271 -3.23 1.73 31.56
N GLY A 272 -4.48 1.91 31.14
CA GLY A 272 -5.20 3.19 31.22
C GLY A 272 -5.57 3.81 29.87
N GLY A 273 -5.06 3.27 28.76
CA GLY A 273 -5.44 3.70 27.42
C GLY A 273 -4.78 5.03 27.00
N TRP A 274 -5.43 5.76 26.09
CA TRP A 274 -4.89 7.00 25.50
C TRP A 274 -4.49 8.08 26.50
N SER A 275 -5.17 8.15 27.66
CA SER A 275 -4.89 9.15 28.70
C SER A 275 -3.68 8.85 29.56
N ALA A 276 -3.24 7.60 29.59
CA ALA A 276 -2.01 7.22 30.28
C ALA A 276 -0.79 7.32 29.34
N PHE A 277 -0.99 7.42 28.03
CA PHE A 277 0.11 7.58 27.08
C PHE A 277 0.67 9.01 27.11
N THR A 278 2.00 9.11 27.16
CA THR A 278 2.72 10.37 27.03
C THR A 278 3.84 10.24 26.00
N PHE A 279 3.96 11.23 25.13
CA PHE A 279 5.10 11.40 24.23
C PHE A 279 5.85 12.66 24.65
N THR A 280 7.18 12.58 24.80
CA THR A 280 8.02 13.73 25.13
C THR A 280 8.94 14.04 23.96
N ASP A 281 8.83 15.25 23.41
CA ASP A 281 9.81 15.78 22.47
C ASP A 281 11.16 15.92 23.19
N LYS A 282 12.19 15.21 22.72
CA LYS A 282 13.50 15.20 23.37
C LYS A 282 14.27 16.51 23.20
N ALA A 283 13.97 17.30 22.16
CA ALA A 283 14.64 18.57 21.91
C ALA A 283 14.11 19.68 22.81
N THR A 284 12.79 19.73 23.04
CA THR A 284 12.14 20.82 23.77
C THR A 284 11.64 20.44 25.17
N GLY A 285 11.54 19.14 25.47
CA GLY A 285 10.89 18.64 26.68
C GLY A 285 9.36 18.76 26.69
N LEU A 286 8.74 19.15 25.56
CA LEU A 286 7.29 19.24 25.45
C LEU A 286 6.65 17.85 25.59
N VAL A 287 5.64 17.74 26.44
CA VAL A 287 4.88 16.51 26.68
C VAL A 287 3.52 16.60 25.98
N PHE A 288 3.17 15.54 25.26
CA PHE A 288 1.91 15.35 24.57
C PHE A 288 1.20 14.12 25.14
N THR A 289 -0.12 14.20 25.32
CA THR A 289 -0.99 13.05 25.60
C THR A 289 -1.88 12.76 24.38
N LEU A 290 -2.63 11.65 24.39
CA LEU A 290 -3.52 11.28 23.28
C LEU A 290 -5.00 11.21 23.69
N ASP A 291 -5.37 11.79 24.83
CA ASP A 291 -6.70 11.72 25.43
C ASP A 291 -7.73 12.69 24.84
N THR A 292 -7.27 13.81 24.27
CA THR A 292 -8.15 14.85 23.75
C THR A 292 -7.89 15.15 22.28
N PRO A 293 -8.92 15.59 21.54
CA PRO A 293 -8.78 16.11 20.19
C PRO A 293 -7.62 17.10 20.00
N ASP A 294 -7.50 18.07 20.91
CA ASP A 294 -6.49 19.12 20.82
C ASP A 294 -5.07 18.58 21.00
N ASN A 295 -4.87 17.63 21.92
CA ASN A 295 -3.57 17.03 22.13
C ASN A 295 -3.13 16.17 20.93
N VAL A 296 -4.06 15.41 20.34
CA VAL A 296 -3.79 14.65 19.11
C VAL A 296 -3.47 15.58 17.94
N ASN A 297 -4.23 16.66 17.76
CA ASN A 297 -3.95 17.64 16.72
C ASN A 297 -2.56 18.28 16.91
N ARG A 298 -2.19 18.66 18.15
CA ARG A 298 -0.86 19.22 18.45
C ARG A 298 0.27 18.25 18.17
N LEU A 299 0.12 16.97 18.56
CA LEU A 299 1.15 15.96 18.27
C LEU A 299 1.24 15.68 16.78
N ARG A 300 0.10 15.65 16.07
CA ARG A 300 0.08 15.51 14.62
C ARG A 300 0.82 16.67 13.95
N ASP A 301 0.51 17.91 14.29
CA ASP A 301 1.13 19.08 13.70
C ASP A 301 2.65 19.10 13.95
N PHE A 302 3.09 18.67 15.14
CA PHE A 302 4.49 18.44 15.45
C PHE A 302 5.14 17.42 14.51
N TRP A 303 4.52 16.26 14.32
CA TRP A 303 5.01 15.23 13.40
C TRP A 303 4.99 15.67 11.93
N CYS A 304 3.97 16.40 11.51
CA CYS A 304 3.92 16.98 10.17
C CYS A 304 5.07 17.96 9.93
N GLY A 305 5.41 18.78 10.94
CA GLY A 305 6.59 19.65 10.92
C GLY A 305 7.89 18.87 10.78
N ILE A 306 8.04 17.78 11.53
CA ILE A 306 9.22 16.89 11.47
C ILE A 306 9.34 16.24 10.08
N LEU A 307 8.26 15.64 9.58
CA LEU A 307 8.25 14.94 8.31
C LEU A 307 8.55 15.89 7.15
N LYS A 308 7.95 17.09 7.17
CA LYS A 308 8.24 18.15 6.21
C LYS A 308 9.70 18.61 6.30
N GLY A 309 10.21 18.82 7.52
CA GLY A 309 11.61 19.19 7.73
C GLY A 309 12.58 18.11 7.21
N ALA A 310 12.24 16.84 7.36
CA ALA A 310 13.04 15.73 6.85
C ALA A 310 13.02 15.62 5.32
N THR A 311 11.90 15.99 4.65
CA THR A 311 11.83 16.04 3.19
C THR A 311 12.49 17.28 2.59
N ASP A 312 12.36 18.43 3.27
CA ASP A 312 12.87 19.73 2.82
C ASP A 312 14.35 19.93 3.18
N ALA A 313 14.91 19.10 4.05
CA ALA A 313 16.33 19.09 4.33
C ALA A 313 17.09 18.70 3.05
N GLU A 314 17.44 19.71 2.25
CA GLU A 314 18.46 19.61 1.23
C GLU A 314 19.64 18.90 1.88
N ASP A 315 20.00 17.76 1.31
CA ASP A 315 20.99 16.79 1.74
C ASP A 315 22.44 17.35 1.69
N GLY A 316 22.58 18.67 1.85
CA GLY A 316 23.79 19.49 1.96
C GLY A 316 24.66 19.24 3.19
N GLY A 317 24.76 17.99 3.66
CA GLY A 317 25.85 17.56 4.55
C GLY A 317 25.44 16.96 5.89
N SER A 318 24.16 16.73 6.19
CA SER A 318 23.78 16.17 7.50
C SER A 318 24.22 14.70 7.66
N ARG A 319 24.01 13.83 6.67
CA ARG A 319 24.44 12.41 6.76
C ARG A 319 25.95 12.21 6.95
N ASN A 320 26.77 13.17 6.54
CA ASN A 320 28.23 13.08 6.62
C ASN A 320 28.81 13.86 7.81
N ASN A 321 27.98 14.60 8.55
CA ASN A 321 28.39 15.27 9.77
C ASN A 321 27.98 14.40 10.96
N PRO A 322 28.93 13.85 11.75
CA PRO A 322 28.62 13.00 12.90
C PRO A 322 27.78 13.71 13.99
N VAL A 323 27.68 15.05 13.93
CA VAL A 323 26.76 15.84 14.79
C VAL A 323 25.29 15.67 14.40
N ASN A 324 25.03 15.16 13.19
CA ASN A 324 23.72 14.96 12.58
C ASN A 324 23.40 13.47 12.38
N ASP A 325 23.89 12.60 13.26
CA ASP A 325 23.64 11.13 13.24
C ASP A 325 22.22 10.75 13.68
N TRP A 326 21.25 11.65 13.45
CA TRP A 326 19.84 11.40 13.66
C TRP A 326 19.26 10.70 12.43
N VAL A 327 18.37 9.76 12.68
CA VAL A 327 17.78 8.87 11.68
C VAL A 327 16.54 9.51 11.05
N ILE A 328 15.74 10.20 11.87
CA ILE A 328 14.49 10.83 11.49
C ILE A 328 14.61 12.34 11.65
N HIS A 329 14.86 12.79 12.87
CA HIS A 329 14.94 14.21 13.23
C HIS A 329 15.48 14.38 14.66
N PRO A 330 16.22 15.47 14.96
CA PRO A 330 16.73 15.70 16.31
C PRO A 330 15.66 15.73 17.42
N ALA A 331 14.43 16.13 17.09
CA ALA A 331 13.30 16.11 18.05
C ALA A 331 12.88 14.68 18.47
N VAL A 332 13.17 13.68 17.64
CA VAL A 332 12.85 12.26 17.88
C VAL A 332 14.06 11.52 18.45
N ASP A 333 15.21 11.70 17.80
CA ASP A 333 16.43 10.94 18.10
C ASP A 333 17.27 11.60 19.19
N GLY A 334 17.08 12.91 19.40
CA GLY A 334 17.99 13.76 20.19
C GLY A 334 19.10 14.35 19.31
N CYS A 335 19.73 15.44 19.79
CA CYS A 335 20.96 15.96 19.18
C CYS A 335 22.20 15.31 19.81
N ASN A 336 23.27 15.18 19.04
CA ASN A 336 24.59 14.82 19.57
C ASN A 336 25.68 15.78 19.06
N PRO A 337 26.27 16.66 19.89
CA PRO A 337 25.99 16.82 21.31
C PRO A 337 24.61 17.46 21.56
N PRO A 338 24.05 17.34 22.78
CA PRO A 338 22.80 18.00 23.14
C PRO A 338 22.87 19.50 22.90
N PRO A 339 21.76 20.17 22.51
CA PRO A 339 21.76 21.61 22.36
C PRO A 339 22.07 22.28 23.70
N ILE A 340 23.03 23.20 23.71
CA ILE A 340 23.28 24.05 24.88
C ILE A 340 22.15 25.08 24.92
N VAL A 341 21.18 24.88 25.82
CA VAL A 341 20.14 25.87 26.09
C VAL A 341 20.79 26.97 26.94
N LEU A 342 21.04 28.13 26.31
CA LEU A 342 21.63 29.31 26.96
C LEU A 342 20.58 30.13 27.71
#